data_AF-A0AAN6IA90-F1
#
_entry.id   AF-A0AAN6IA90-F1
#
_cell.length_a   1.000
_cell.length_b   1.000
_cell.length_c   1.000
_cell.angle_alpha   90.00
_cell.angle_beta   90.00
_cell.angle_gamma   90.00
#
_symmetry.space_group_name_H-M   'P 1'
#
loop_
_entity.id
_entity.type
_entity.pdbx_description
1 polymer ?
#
loop_
_entity_poly.entity_id
_entity_poly.type
_entity_poly.pdbx_seq_one_letter_code
_entity_poly.pdbx_strand_id
1 'polypeptide(L)'
;MQQSQPLLTGEDGRDVEDSTVNTGIDYDLWQKDMGTPLRGSRIHGLQILALQCYQITKHYIQDSILTRRFLISILPQYLQPGGLKAPPDLRSTAYLDALRGYAAWVVVNHHFYWTNHYLKLPFIDFFHSGRAMVDIFFIISGYVLSHNLLQKTREKREQNLLKSLASSTFRRYIRLYFSAGFAALVSMLLTCVGALKYDLVAWQGSFFVQLADWLKDMLRFSNPFADVKGYYYGQQTLNSRYHPYLWTIPAEFRGSMVVFVFCLACCKLSTTHRTIACWLLIALCYLWDAAYVALFMFGVHLAERSLNKPAPETSSPSPEIEQLQLEVGAHAEKVRWRRSRLGTGGRYLVAIIALVVGVFLCSQPHNLGKKGPNPWPVLSKAVPSWWHGGDQGREHFWLSIAAALIVWALETCPPLQRPFNWGFSQYVGKLSFGLYVMHLLVVRSFWDGPLNQLRSWLGNGQKSYCFTYVIFMLLVFWAADYFTRVDRHIIAFGRWLERKTFT
;
A
#
# COMPACT_ATOMS: atom_id res chain seq x y z
N MET A 1 51.82 25.44 -36.40
CA MET A 1 52.55 24.92 -37.57
C MET A 1 52.43 23.40 -37.53
N GLN A 2 51.41 22.86 -38.21
CA GLN A 2 51.53 22.08 -39.46
C GLN A 2 52.33 20.77 -39.26
N GLN A 3 51.64 19.64 -39.12
CA GLN A 3 51.19 18.70 -40.19
C GLN A 3 52.27 17.72 -40.62
N SER A 4 52.05 16.43 -40.36
CA SER A 4 51.89 15.40 -41.41
C SER A 4 51.55 14.02 -40.81
N GLN A 5 50.35 13.55 -41.16
CA GLN A 5 49.94 12.14 -41.26
C GLN A 5 50.33 11.62 -42.68
N PRO A 6 50.03 10.37 -43.11
CA PRO A 6 49.43 9.20 -42.42
C PRO A 6 50.14 7.85 -42.68
N LEU A 7 49.72 6.77 -41.99
CA LEU A 7 49.30 5.51 -42.63
C LEU A 7 48.49 4.60 -41.67
N LEU A 8 47.57 3.86 -42.28
CA LEU A 8 46.40 3.16 -41.73
C LEU A 8 46.69 1.76 -41.19
N THR A 9 45.84 1.32 -40.25
CA THR A 9 45.14 0.02 -40.06
C THR A 9 44.82 -0.07 -38.56
N GLY A 10 43.60 -0.24 -38.05
CA GLY A 10 42.32 -0.64 -38.59
C GLY A 10 41.82 -1.84 -37.78
N GLU A 11 41.12 -1.61 -36.66
CA GLU A 11 39.99 -2.42 -36.17
C GLU A 11 39.41 -1.85 -34.85
N ASP A 12 38.09 -1.88 -34.78
CA ASP A 12 37.19 -0.99 -34.02
C ASP A 12 36.51 -1.76 -32.87
N GLY A 13 36.17 -1.07 -31.78
CA GLY A 13 35.48 -1.63 -30.62
C GLY A 13 33.96 -1.70 -30.76
N ARG A 14 33.30 -2.50 -29.90
CA ARG A 14 32.03 -2.16 -29.22
C ARG A 14 31.48 -3.29 -28.31
N ASP A 15 31.23 -2.91 -27.07
CA ASP A 15 30.03 -3.08 -26.23
C ASP A 15 29.09 -4.30 -26.45
N VAL A 16 28.86 -5.03 -25.35
CA VAL A 16 27.92 -6.15 -25.23
C VAL A 16 26.58 -5.66 -24.65
N GLU A 17 25.57 -5.60 -25.51
CA GLU A 17 24.14 -5.44 -25.19
C GLU A 17 23.40 -6.80 -25.24
N ASP A 18 22.40 -6.93 -24.37
CA ASP A 18 21.25 -7.86 -24.36
C ASP A 18 21.20 -9.04 -25.35
N SER A 19 21.30 -10.27 -24.82
CA SER A 19 20.80 -11.48 -25.50
C SER A 19 19.37 -11.80 -25.03
N THR A 20 18.40 -11.14 -25.67
CA THR A 20 17.04 -11.68 -25.74
C THR A 20 17.06 -12.88 -26.70
N VAL A 21 16.73 -14.07 -26.19
CA VAL A 21 16.56 -15.27 -27.00
C VAL A 21 15.36 -15.07 -27.92
N ASN A 22 15.64 -14.60 -29.13
CA ASN A 22 14.68 -14.49 -30.21
C ASN A 22 14.50 -15.88 -30.83
N THR A 23 13.54 -16.67 -30.35
CA THR A 23 13.09 -17.90 -31.04
C THR A 23 12.23 -17.53 -32.26
N GLY A 24 12.78 -16.71 -33.15
CA GLY A 24 12.24 -16.49 -34.48
C GLY A 24 12.82 -17.56 -35.39
N ILE A 25 11.99 -18.50 -35.83
CA ILE A 25 12.30 -19.30 -37.01
C ILE A 25 12.43 -18.30 -38.16
N ASP A 26 13.59 -18.24 -38.78
CA ASP A 26 13.89 -17.36 -39.91
C ASP A 26 13.07 -17.83 -41.13
N TYR A 27 11.98 -17.13 -41.42
CA TYR A 27 11.02 -17.51 -42.46
C TYR A 27 11.55 -17.25 -43.88
N ASP A 28 12.59 -16.43 -44.03
CA ASP A 28 13.19 -16.13 -45.33
C ASP A 28 14.03 -17.32 -45.85
N LEU A 29 14.48 -18.21 -44.95
CA LEU A 29 15.16 -19.45 -45.32
C LEU A 29 14.20 -20.51 -45.89
N TRP A 30 12.94 -20.53 -45.46
CA TRP A 30 11.97 -21.54 -45.94
C TRP A 30 11.34 -21.19 -47.30
N GLN A 31 11.29 -19.91 -47.65
CA GLN A 31 10.86 -19.48 -48.98
C GLN A 31 11.91 -19.70 -50.07
N LYS A 32 13.19 -19.78 -49.70
CA LYS A 32 14.31 -19.90 -50.65
C LYS A 32 14.55 -21.33 -51.14
N ASP A 33 14.11 -22.35 -50.41
CA ASP A 33 14.34 -23.77 -50.75
C ASP A 33 13.26 -24.41 -51.64
N MET A 34 12.20 -23.69 -52.02
CA MET A 34 11.20 -24.19 -52.98
C MET A 34 11.58 -23.83 -54.41
N GLY A 35 12.54 -24.57 -54.95
CA GLY A 35 12.85 -24.58 -56.38
C GLY A 35 11.63 -24.96 -57.23
N THR A 36 11.40 -24.18 -58.28
CA THR A 36 10.59 -24.41 -59.51
C THR A 36 9.22 -25.11 -59.38
N PRO A 37 8.13 -24.52 -59.94
CA PRO A 37 6.79 -25.06 -59.81
C PRO A 37 6.61 -26.34 -60.65
N LEU A 38 6.64 -27.50 -60.00
CA LEU A 38 6.23 -28.75 -60.63
C LEU A 38 4.70 -28.83 -60.71
N ARG A 39 4.26 -29.03 -61.96
CA ARG A 39 2.89 -29.11 -62.46
C ARG A 39 2.09 -30.23 -61.78
N GLY A 40 1.31 -29.87 -60.76
CA GLY A 40 0.32 -30.76 -60.12
C GLY A 40 -0.75 -29.95 -59.38
N SER A 41 -1.78 -29.49 -60.09
CA SER A 41 -2.79 -28.54 -59.57
C SER A 41 -3.50 -28.99 -58.28
N ARG A 42 -3.57 -30.30 -58.02
CA ARG A 42 -4.17 -30.86 -56.80
C ARG A 42 -3.29 -30.74 -55.56
N ILE A 43 -1.97 -30.93 -55.68
CA ILE A 43 -1.05 -30.89 -54.52
C ILE A 43 -0.88 -29.45 -54.04
N HIS A 44 -0.80 -28.51 -54.98
CA HIS A 44 -0.73 -27.08 -54.67
C HIS A 44 -2.03 -26.58 -54.01
N GLY A 45 -3.20 -27.05 -54.49
CA GLY A 45 -4.50 -26.74 -53.87
C GLY A 45 -4.64 -27.28 -52.45
N LEU A 46 -4.13 -28.50 -52.17
CA LEU A 46 -4.12 -29.08 -50.83
C LEU A 46 -3.18 -28.33 -49.86
N GLN A 47 -2.03 -27.87 -50.33
CA GLN A 47 -1.11 -27.04 -49.53
C GLN A 47 -1.72 -25.68 -49.17
N ILE A 48 -2.41 -25.04 -50.11
CA ILE A 48 -3.13 -23.77 -49.86
C ILE A 48 -4.26 -23.97 -48.85
N LEU A 49 -5.06 -25.04 -48.99
CA LEU A 49 -6.12 -25.38 -48.04
C LEU A 49 -5.56 -25.69 -46.64
N ALA A 50 -4.45 -26.43 -46.54
CA ALA A 50 -3.80 -26.72 -45.26
C ALA A 50 -3.28 -25.45 -44.57
N LEU A 51 -2.69 -24.52 -45.32
CA LEU A 51 -2.26 -23.22 -44.80
C LEU A 51 -3.43 -22.35 -44.34
N GLN A 52 -4.54 -22.33 -45.10
CA GLN A 52 -5.76 -21.61 -44.72
C GLN A 52 -6.40 -22.22 -43.46
N CYS A 53 -6.54 -23.54 -43.38
CA CYS A 53 -7.03 -24.22 -42.19
C CYS A 53 -6.13 -23.96 -40.97
N TYR A 54 -4.81 -23.95 -41.14
CA TYR A 54 -3.87 -23.62 -40.07
C TYR A 54 -4.02 -22.17 -39.60
N GLN A 55 -4.13 -21.19 -40.52
CA GLN A 55 -4.35 -19.79 -40.18
C GLN A 55 -5.68 -19.55 -39.46
N ILE A 56 -6.77 -20.17 -39.94
CA ILE A 56 -8.10 -20.09 -39.31
C ILE A 56 -8.06 -20.72 -37.92
N THR A 57 -7.46 -21.90 -37.77
CA THR A 57 -7.34 -22.59 -36.48
C THR A 57 -6.47 -21.77 -35.51
N LYS A 58 -5.36 -21.20 -35.98
CA LYS A 58 -4.50 -20.32 -35.19
C LYS A 58 -5.24 -19.07 -34.73
N HIS A 59 -6.00 -18.42 -35.61
CA HIS A 59 -6.80 -17.24 -35.29
C HIS A 59 -7.89 -17.58 -34.27
N TYR A 60 -8.62 -18.68 -34.46
CA TYR A 60 -9.65 -19.15 -33.54
C TYR A 60 -9.07 -19.53 -32.15
N ILE A 61 -7.90 -20.17 -32.10
CA ILE A 61 -7.21 -20.47 -30.85
C ILE A 61 -6.73 -19.18 -30.16
N GLN A 62 -6.16 -18.23 -30.90
CA GLN A 62 -5.72 -16.95 -30.35
C GLN A 62 -6.91 -16.14 -29.83
N ASP A 63 -8.00 -16.05 -30.59
CA ASP A 63 -9.23 -15.38 -30.19
C ASP A 63 -9.86 -16.06 -28.98
N SER A 64 -10.04 -17.37 -28.98
CA SER A 64 -10.58 -18.09 -27.82
C SER A 64 -9.72 -17.94 -26.56
N ILE A 65 -8.38 -17.90 -26.69
CA ILE A 65 -7.47 -17.60 -25.58
C ILE A 65 -7.62 -16.14 -25.13
N LEU A 66 -7.74 -15.18 -26.06
CA LEU A 66 -7.95 -13.76 -25.77
C LEU A 66 -9.30 -13.52 -25.09
N THR A 67 -10.38 -14.12 -25.61
CA THR A 67 -11.72 -14.08 -25.01
C THR A 67 -11.71 -14.72 -23.63
N ARG A 68 -11.07 -15.89 -23.45
CA ARG A 68 -10.94 -16.53 -22.13
C ARG A 68 -10.14 -15.66 -21.15
N ARG A 69 -9.01 -15.09 -21.58
CA ARG A 69 -8.21 -14.16 -20.75
C ARG A 69 -8.99 -12.90 -20.40
N PHE A 70 -9.76 -12.37 -21.34
CA PHE A 70 -10.62 -11.21 -21.13
C PHE A 70 -11.73 -11.53 -20.11
N LEU A 71 -12.44 -12.65 -20.27
CA LEU A 71 -13.47 -13.11 -19.34
C LEU A 71 -12.89 -13.38 -17.93
N ILE A 72 -11.73 -14.02 -17.83
CA ILE A 72 -11.03 -14.20 -16.54
C ILE A 72 -10.63 -12.85 -15.95
N SER A 73 -10.21 -11.89 -16.77
CA SER A 73 -9.81 -10.57 -16.29
C SER A 73 -10.98 -9.78 -15.72
N ILE A 74 -12.22 -9.99 -16.19
CA ILE A 74 -13.42 -9.38 -15.61
C ILE A 74 -13.63 -9.86 -14.17
N LEU A 75 -13.36 -11.14 -13.88
CA LEU A 75 -13.53 -11.66 -12.53
C LEU A 75 -12.61 -10.93 -11.53
N PRO A 76 -13.05 -10.71 -10.28
CA PRO A 76 -12.17 -10.22 -9.22
C PRO A 76 -11.02 -11.20 -9.01
N GLN A 77 -9.85 -10.68 -8.63
CA GLN A 77 -8.62 -11.48 -8.58
C GLN A 77 -8.71 -12.72 -7.66
N TYR A 78 -9.54 -12.71 -6.62
CA TYR A 78 -9.77 -13.89 -5.77
C TYR A 78 -10.49 -15.05 -6.47
N LEU A 79 -11.20 -14.78 -7.58
CA LEU A 79 -11.83 -15.80 -8.44
C LEU A 79 -10.93 -16.20 -9.63
N GLN A 80 -9.81 -15.50 -9.84
CA GLN A 80 -8.89 -15.81 -10.93
C GLN A 80 -7.97 -16.98 -10.55
N PRO A 81 -7.70 -17.93 -11.47
CA PRO A 81 -6.75 -19.01 -11.23
C PRO A 81 -5.37 -18.48 -10.81
N GLY A 82 -4.91 -18.84 -9.61
CA GLY A 82 -3.63 -18.38 -9.07
C GLY A 82 -3.60 -16.91 -8.63
N GLY A 83 -4.73 -16.20 -8.65
CA GLY A 83 -4.80 -14.78 -8.28
C GLY A 83 -4.42 -14.48 -6.82
N LEU A 84 -4.45 -15.49 -5.95
CA LEU A 84 -4.06 -15.41 -4.54
C LEU A 84 -2.64 -15.94 -4.25
N LYS A 85 -1.84 -16.31 -5.26
CA LYS A 85 -0.46 -16.77 -5.03
C LYS A 85 0.43 -15.59 -4.64
N ALA A 86 1.29 -15.80 -3.65
CA ALA A 86 2.33 -14.83 -3.33
C ALA A 86 3.32 -14.73 -4.51
N PRO A 87 3.83 -13.52 -4.83
CA PRO A 87 4.96 -13.37 -5.72
C PRO A 87 6.16 -14.22 -5.26
N PRO A 88 6.96 -14.80 -6.19
CA PRO A 88 8.11 -15.65 -5.84
C PRO A 88 9.17 -14.87 -5.04
N ASP A 89 9.42 -13.61 -5.41
CA ASP A 89 10.39 -12.74 -4.72
C ASP A 89 9.67 -11.60 -4.01
N LEU A 90 9.39 -11.82 -2.72
CA LEU A 90 8.83 -10.79 -1.85
C LEU A 90 9.92 -9.79 -1.43
N ARG A 91 9.62 -8.51 -1.57
CA ARG A 91 10.46 -7.44 -1.04
C ARG A 91 10.50 -7.52 0.49
N SER A 92 11.59 -7.05 1.10
CA SER A 92 11.71 -6.97 2.57
C SER A 92 10.60 -6.17 3.25
N THR A 93 9.97 -5.24 2.52
CA THR A 93 8.86 -4.41 2.99
C THR A 93 7.47 -4.94 2.63
N ALA A 94 7.35 -6.12 1.99
CA ALA A 94 6.07 -6.66 1.53
C ALA A 94 5.07 -6.94 2.68
N TYR A 95 5.57 -7.20 3.88
CA TYR A 95 4.74 -7.38 5.07
C TYR A 95 3.99 -6.08 5.45
N LEU A 96 4.56 -4.90 5.16
CA LEU A 96 3.93 -3.60 5.43
C LEU A 96 2.73 -3.36 4.52
N ASP A 97 2.82 -3.77 3.25
CA ASP A 97 1.67 -3.71 2.33
C ASP A 97 0.54 -4.60 2.84
N ALA A 98 0.84 -5.84 3.26
CA ALA A 98 -0.14 -6.75 3.85
C ALA A 98 -0.74 -6.19 5.17
N LEU A 99 0.09 -5.63 6.06
CA LEU A 99 -0.36 -4.99 7.29
C LEU A 99 -1.33 -3.83 7.00
N ARG A 100 -1.01 -2.99 6.01
CA ARG A 100 -1.90 -1.92 5.53
C ARG A 100 -3.22 -2.49 5.00
N GLY A 101 -3.20 -3.63 4.31
CA GLY A 101 -4.41 -4.31 3.87
C GLY A 101 -5.30 -4.77 5.03
N TYR A 102 -4.71 -5.43 6.02
CA TYR A 102 -5.46 -5.88 7.21
C TYR A 102 -6.00 -4.71 8.04
N ALA A 103 -5.21 -3.64 8.19
CA ALA A 103 -5.68 -2.42 8.83
C ALA A 103 -6.88 -1.80 8.08
N ALA A 104 -6.89 -1.81 6.74
CA ALA A 104 -8.03 -1.37 5.95
C ALA A 104 -9.27 -2.23 6.17
N TRP A 105 -9.09 -3.56 6.24
CA TRP A 105 -10.19 -4.47 6.56
C TRP A 105 -10.76 -4.22 7.98
N VAL A 106 -9.90 -4.00 8.97
CA VAL A 106 -10.35 -3.61 10.32
C VAL A 106 -11.11 -2.28 10.30
N VAL A 107 -10.73 -1.30 9.46
CA VAL A 107 -11.53 -0.07 9.27
C VAL A 107 -12.92 -0.38 8.70
N VAL A 108 -13.03 -1.29 7.73
CA VAL A 108 -14.34 -1.74 7.21
C VAL A 108 -15.20 -2.30 8.34
N ASN A 109 -14.63 -3.17 9.16
CA ASN A 109 -15.33 -3.76 10.30
C ASN A 109 -15.70 -2.68 11.34
N HIS A 110 -14.82 -1.71 11.59
CA HIS A 110 -15.07 -0.62 12.52
C HIS A 110 -16.32 0.18 12.18
N HIS A 111 -16.60 0.43 10.89
CA HIS A 111 -17.80 1.16 10.45
C HIS A 111 -19.05 0.27 10.35
N PHE A 112 -18.89 -1.04 10.48
CA PHE A 112 -19.96 -2.02 10.37
C PHE A 112 -20.46 -2.55 11.73
N TYR A 113 -19.57 -2.70 12.72
CA TYR A 113 -19.84 -3.39 13.99
C TYR A 113 -20.27 -2.48 15.15
N TRP A 114 -20.71 -1.24 14.89
CA TRP A 114 -21.06 -0.26 15.94
C TRP A 114 -22.07 -0.78 16.99
N THR A 115 -22.93 -1.74 16.63
CA THR A 115 -24.08 -2.19 17.44
C THR A 115 -23.85 -3.46 18.25
N ASN A 116 -22.81 -4.26 17.99
CA ASN A 116 -22.61 -5.55 18.68
C ASN A 116 -21.69 -5.41 19.90
N HIS A 117 -22.29 -5.30 21.09
CA HIS A 117 -21.56 -5.12 22.37
C HIS A 117 -20.67 -6.30 22.76
N TYR A 118 -20.97 -7.52 22.29
CA TYR A 118 -20.25 -8.75 22.68
C TYR A 118 -18.80 -8.87 22.16
N LEU A 119 -18.36 -7.97 21.27
CA LEU A 119 -17.01 -7.98 20.68
C LEU A 119 -16.06 -6.92 21.26
N LYS A 120 -16.50 -6.13 22.23
CA LYS A 120 -15.70 -5.06 22.88
C LYS A 120 -14.84 -5.57 24.04
N LEU A 121 -14.27 -6.77 23.92
CA LEU A 121 -13.34 -7.32 24.90
C LEU A 121 -11.91 -6.86 24.58
N PRO A 122 -11.04 -6.66 25.59
CA PRO A 122 -9.62 -6.41 25.36
C PRO A 122 -9.03 -7.47 24.42
N PHE A 123 -8.14 -7.07 23.51
CA PHE A 123 -7.53 -7.91 22.46
C PHE A 123 -8.45 -8.33 21.31
N ILE A 124 -9.77 -8.48 21.52
CA ILE A 124 -10.75 -8.78 20.46
C ILE A 124 -11.17 -7.49 19.75
N ASP A 125 -11.27 -6.38 20.50
CA ASP A 125 -11.56 -5.05 19.96
C ASP A 125 -10.48 -4.56 18.98
N PHE A 126 -9.27 -5.12 19.03
CA PHE A 126 -8.22 -4.87 18.05
C PHE A 126 -8.70 -5.05 16.60
N PHE A 127 -9.50 -6.08 16.32
CA PHE A 127 -10.06 -6.35 14.99
C PHE A 127 -11.20 -5.41 14.58
N HIS A 128 -11.59 -4.49 15.46
CA HIS A 128 -12.66 -3.52 15.28
C HIS A 128 -12.22 -2.07 15.58
N SER A 129 -10.96 -1.87 15.99
CA SER A 129 -10.40 -0.57 16.37
C SER A 129 -9.91 0.20 15.15
N GLY A 130 -10.85 0.67 14.31
CA GLY A 130 -10.54 1.43 13.10
C GLY A 130 -9.74 2.71 13.38
N ARG A 131 -9.91 3.32 14.56
CA ARG A 131 -9.15 4.51 14.98
C ARG A 131 -7.64 4.23 15.05
N ALA A 132 -7.23 3.12 15.66
CA ALA A 132 -5.83 2.71 15.73
C ALA A 132 -5.25 2.32 14.37
N MET A 133 -6.08 1.75 13.48
CA MET A 133 -5.62 1.34 12.15
C MET A 133 -5.23 2.52 11.26
N VAL A 134 -5.87 3.68 11.43
CA VAL A 134 -5.47 4.91 10.75
C VAL A 134 -4.08 5.36 11.21
N ASP A 135 -3.78 5.25 12.51
CA ASP A 135 -2.45 5.56 13.04
C ASP A 135 -1.37 4.63 12.47
N ILE A 136 -1.70 3.34 12.28
CA ILE A 136 -0.83 2.38 11.58
C ILE A 136 -0.60 2.81 10.12
N PHE A 137 -1.62 3.33 9.41
CA PHE A 137 -1.43 3.85 8.06
C PHE A 137 -0.42 4.98 8.01
N PHE A 138 -0.48 5.94 8.93
CA PHE A 138 0.46 7.04 8.98
C PHE A 138 1.91 6.58 9.19
N ILE A 139 2.13 5.58 10.05
CA ILE A 139 3.47 4.97 10.21
C ILE A 139 3.93 4.29 8.92
N ILE A 140 3.09 3.46 8.31
CA ILE A 140 3.43 2.74 7.08
C ILE A 140 3.73 3.73 5.95
N SER A 141 2.94 4.79 5.82
CA SER A 141 3.15 5.86 4.84
C SER A 141 4.51 6.54 5.07
N GLY A 142 4.84 6.92 6.31
CA GLY A 142 6.15 7.49 6.64
C GLY A 142 7.32 6.55 6.33
N TYR A 143 7.17 5.26 6.64
CA TYR A 143 8.18 4.24 6.35
C TYR A 143 8.41 4.10 4.84
N VAL A 144 7.36 3.83 4.07
CA VAL A 144 7.47 3.51 2.64
C VAL A 144 7.95 4.72 1.83
N LEU A 145 7.51 5.93 2.19
CA LEU A 145 7.93 7.16 1.52
C LEU A 145 9.41 7.49 1.75
N SER A 146 9.92 7.22 2.95
CA SER A 146 11.30 7.55 3.31
C SER A 146 12.31 6.47 2.94
N HIS A 147 11.94 5.18 2.91
CA HIS A 147 12.88 4.07 2.72
C HIS A 147 13.80 4.24 1.50
N ASN A 148 13.24 4.51 0.32
CA ASN A 148 14.04 4.71 -0.92
C ASN A 148 14.88 5.99 -0.85
N LEU A 149 14.34 7.07 -0.26
CA LEU A 149 15.06 8.33 -0.11
C LEU A 149 16.27 8.17 0.82
N LEU A 150 16.08 7.54 1.98
CA LEU A 150 17.13 7.26 2.96
C LEU A 150 18.18 6.29 2.39
N GLN A 151 17.78 5.30 1.60
CA GLN A 151 18.70 4.42 0.90
C GLN A 151 19.61 5.22 -0.05
N LYS A 152 19.05 6.10 -0.89
CA LYS A 152 19.82 6.95 -1.82
C LYS A 152 20.73 7.95 -1.11
N THR A 153 20.29 8.46 0.04
CA THR A 153 21.11 9.30 0.93
C THR A 153 22.36 8.55 1.41
N ARG A 154 22.21 7.29 1.83
CA ARG A 154 23.34 6.45 2.28
C ARG A 154 24.29 6.08 1.16
N GLU A 155 23.76 5.82 -0.03
CA GLU A 155 24.56 5.58 -1.24
C GLU A 155 25.31 6.83 -1.74
N LYS A 156 25.14 8.00 -1.08
CA LYS A 156 25.71 9.31 -1.47
C LYS A 156 25.34 9.71 -2.91
N ARG A 157 24.18 9.27 -3.41
CA ARG A 157 23.70 9.56 -4.77
C ARG A 157 22.77 10.79 -4.77
N GLU A 158 23.34 11.97 -4.59
CA GLU A 158 22.59 13.21 -4.37
C GLU A 158 21.66 13.61 -5.52
N GLN A 159 22.14 13.49 -6.76
CA GLN A 159 21.33 13.77 -7.95
C GLN A 159 20.11 12.84 -8.03
N ASN A 160 20.31 11.55 -7.74
CA ASN A 160 19.23 10.57 -7.76
C ASN A 160 18.24 10.78 -6.60
N LEU A 161 18.72 11.25 -5.44
CA LEU A 161 17.87 11.65 -4.32
C LEU A 161 16.96 12.80 -4.72
N LEU A 162 17.51 13.90 -5.25
CA LEU A 162 16.73 15.07 -5.67
C LEU A 162 15.70 14.72 -6.75
N LYS A 163 16.11 13.94 -7.77
CA LYS A 163 15.18 13.43 -8.80
C LYS A 163 14.04 12.63 -8.16
N SER A 164 14.34 11.77 -7.20
CA SER A 164 13.32 10.96 -6.51
C SER A 164 12.40 11.78 -5.62
N LEU A 165 12.94 12.82 -4.98
CA LEU A 165 12.19 13.72 -4.12
C LEU A 165 11.20 14.54 -4.95
N ALA A 166 11.67 15.21 -6.01
CA ALA A 166 10.84 15.98 -6.93
C ALA A 166 9.73 15.11 -7.54
N SER A 167 10.11 13.94 -8.03
CA SER A 167 9.22 12.92 -8.59
C SER A 167 8.14 12.44 -7.60
N SER A 168 8.53 12.20 -6.34
CA SER A 168 7.61 11.75 -5.30
C SER A 168 6.66 12.86 -4.86
N THR A 169 7.17 14.07 -4.66
CA THR A 169 6.39 15.26 -4.27
C THR A 169 5.35 15.60 -5.33
N PHE A 170 5.75 15.71 -6.60
CA PHE A 170 4.86 16.08 -7.70
C PHE A 170 3.69 15.09 -7.86
N ARG A 171 4.00 13.79 -7.94
CA ARG A 171 2.96 12.77 -8.14
C ARG A 171 2.08 12.54 -6.91
N ARG A 172 2.52 12.92 -5.70
CA ARG A 172 1.79 12.60 -4.46
C ARG A 172 0.43 13.28 -4.42
N TYR A 173 0.36 14.56 -4.81
CA TYR A 173 -0.90 15.31 -4.86
C TYR A 173 -1.88 14.67 -5.84
N ILE A 174 -1.42 14.39 -7.06
CA ILE A 174 -2.24 13.75 -8.11
C ILE A 174 -2.75 12.40 -7.62
N ARG A 175 -1.86 11.51 -7.15
CA ARG A 175 -2.25 10.16 -6.69
C ARG A 175 -3.31 10.21 -5.60
N LEU A 176 -3.12 11.04 -4.58
CA LEU A 176 -4.03 11.08 -3.44
C LEU A 176 -5.37 11.70 -3.81
N TYR A 177 -5.38 12.91 -4.38
CA TYR A 177 -6.61 13.65 -4.62
C TYR A 177 -7.39 13.17 -5.84
N PHE A 178 -6.74 12.68 -6.91
CA PHE A 178 -7.49 12.15 -8.06
C PHE A 178 -8.16 10.83 -7.72
N SER A 179 -7.47 9.93 -6.99
CA SER A 179 -8.09 8.65 -6.60
C SER A 179 -9.19 8.86 -5.56
N ALA A 180 -9.01 9.78 -4.61
CA ALA A 180 -10.05 10.22 -3.69
C ALA A 180 -11.23 10.86 -4.44
N GLY A 181 -10.95 11.73 -5.41
CA GLY A 181 -11.96 12.35 -6.27
C GLY A 181 -12.73 11.35 -7.10
N PHE A 182 -12.06 10.33 -7.66
CA PHE A 182 -12.73 9.26 -8.40
C PHE A 182 -13.71 8.48 -7.51
N ALA A 183 -13.33 8.17 -6.26
CA ALA A 183 -14.26 7.53 -5.33
C ALA A 183 -15.46 8.42 -4.98
N ALA A 184 -15.23 9.72 -4.76
CA ALA A 184 -16.31 10.68 -4.55
C ALA A 184 -17.21 10.81 -5.80
N LEU A 185 -16.64 10.72 -7.01
CA LEU A 185 -17.40 10.70 -8.26
C LEU A 185 -18.28 9.46 -8.36
N VAL A 186 -17.78 8.28 -7.98
CA VAL A 186 -18.60 7.06 -7.90
C VAL A 186 -19.76 7.27 -6.92
N SER A 187 -19.51 7.90 -5.76
CA SER A 187 -20.60 8.23 -4.83
C SER A 187 -21.62 9.19 -5.47
N MET A 188 -21.17 10.22 -6.18
CA MET A 188 -22.04 11.15 -6.88
C MET A 188 -22.92 10.42 -7.90
N LEU A 189 -22.34 9.53 -8.71
CA LEU A 189 -23.07 8.71 -9.68
C LEU A 189 -24.11 7.80 -9.00
N LEU A 190 -23.76 7.19 -7.86
CA LEU A 190 -24.68 6.35 -7.10
C LEU A 190 -25.84 7.17 -6.49
N THR A 191 -25.60 8.41 -6.08
CA THR A 191 -26.66 9.36 -5.68
C THR A 191 -27.59 9.66 -6.86
N CYS A 192 -27.06 9.94 -8.05
CA CYS A 192 -27.86 10.25 -9.25
C CYS A 192 -28.86 9.14 -9.60
N VAL A 193 -28.49 7.88 -9.38
CA VAL A 193 -29.34 6.71 -9.68
C VAL A 193 -30.15 6.22 -8.47
N GLY A 194 -30.08 6.90 -7.33
CA GLY A 194 -30.81 6.52 -6.11
C GLY A 194 -30.35 5.22 -5.47
N ALA A 195 -29.11 4.80 -5.72
CA ALA A 195 -28.56 3.53 -5.24
C ALA A 195 -27.94 3.61 -3.83
N LEU A 196 -27.86 4.79 -3.21
CA LEU A 196 -27.37 4.94 -1.83
C LEU A 196 -28.56 5.00 -0.86
N LYS A 197 -28.55 4.14 0.17
CA LYS A 197 -29.41 4.31 1.34
C LYS A 197 -28.79 5.33 2.28
N TYR A 198 -29.62 6.22 2.82
CA TYR A 198 -29.20 7.38 3.62
C TYR A 198 -28.23 8.25 2.84
N ASP A 199 -28.77 9.09 1.96
CA ASP A 199 -27.98 9.93 1.06
C ASP A 199 -26.86 10.70 1.79
N LEU A 200 -25.63 10.57 1.29
CA LEU A 200 -24.48 11.36 1.75
C LEU A 200 -24.64 12.84 1.33
N VAL A 201 -25.21 13.04 0.13
CA VAL A 201 -25.57 14.32 -0.45
C VAL A 201 -26.93 14.16 -1.11
N ALA A 202 -27.83 15.13 -0.92
CA ALA A 202 -29.13 15.13 -1.57
C ALA A 202 -29.00 15.27 -3.10
N TRP A 203 -29.82 14.51 -3.83
CA TRP A 203 -29.93 14.62 -5.28
C TRP A 203 -30.50 15.99 -5.68
N GLN A 204 -29.80 16.69 -6.59
CA GLN A 204 -30.15 18.05 -7.02
C GLN A 204 -31.11 18.10 -8.21
N GLY A 205 -31.71 16.98 -8.64
CA GLY A 205 -32.64 16.92 -9.77
C GLY A 205 -31.99 16.94 -11.17
N SER A 206 -30.73 17.34 -11.29
CA SER A 206 -30.00 17.43 -12.56
C SER A 206 -28.55 16.95 -12.44
N PHE A 207 -28.13 16.12 -13.40
CA PHE A 207 -26.78 15.55 -13.44
C PHE A 207 -25.70 16.64 -13.49
N PHE A 208 -25.88 17.66 -14.33
CA PHE A 208 -24.89 18.73 -14.48
C PHE A 208 -24.79 19.61 -13.22
N VAL A 209 -25.92 19.81 -12.52
CA VAL A 209 -25.91 20.53 -11.23
C VAL A 209 -25.18 19.72 -10.17
N GLN A 210 -25.43 18.41 -10.11
CA GLN A 210 -24.73 17.51 -9.20
C GLN A 210 -23.22 17.45 -9.50
N LEU A 211 -22.84 17.39 -10.79
CA LEU A 211 -21.44 17.41 -11.22
C LEU A 211 -20.74 18.73 -10.83
N ALA A 212 -21.42 19.86 -10.97
CA ALA A 212 -20.90 21.16 -10.54
C ALA A 212 -20.75 21.26 -9.01
N ASP A 213 -21.70 20.72 -8.23
CA ASP A 213 -21.59 20.63 -6.77
C ASP A 213 -20.42 19.72 -6.35
N TRP A 214 -20.26 18.56 -7.00
CA TRP A 214 -19.12 17.67 -6.80
C TRP A 214 -17.79 18.34 -7.13
N LEU A 215 -17.68 19.08 -8.24
CA LEU A 215 -16.47 19.83 -8.59
C LEU A 215 -16.12 20.89 -7.54
N LYS A 216 -17.12 21.62 -7.03
CA LYS A 216 -16.93 22.60 -5.94
C LYS A 216 -16.48 21.94 -4.65
N ASP A 217 -17.07 20.80 -4.29
CA ASP A 217 -16.65 20.00 -3.13
C ASP A 217 -15.21 19.50 -3.28
N MET A 218 -14.83 19.01 -4.47
CA MET A 218 -13.47 18.56 -4.76
C MET A 218 -12.45 19.70 -4.68
N LEU A 219 -12.80 20.90 -5.17
CA LEU A 219 -11.94 22.08 -5.06
C LEU A 219 -11.72 22.48 -3.59
N ARG A 220 -12.77 22.46 -2.77
CA ARG A 220 -12.67 22.71 -1.32
C ARG A 220 -11.82 21.64 -0.62
N PHE A 221 -12.13 20.37 -0.87
CA PHE A 221 -11.49 19.21 -0.24
C PHE A 221 -10.00 19.12 -0.58
N SER A 222 -9.62 19.52 -1.80
CA SER A 222 -8.24 19.46 -2.27
C SER A 222 -7.36 20.62 -1.82
N ASN A 223 -7.88 21.59 -1.07
CA ASN A 223 -7.09 22.72 -0.57
C ASN A 223 -5.95 22.25 0.38
N PRO A 224 -4.67 22.37 -0.01
CA PRO A 224 -3.55 21.91 0.80
C PRO A 224 -3.23 22.82 2.00
N PHE A 225 -3.79 24.03 2.04
CA PHE A 225 -3.57 25.03 3.08
C PHE A 225 -4.66 25.04 4.15
N ALA A 226 -5.67 24.19 4.01
CA ALA A 226 -6.71 24.04 5.02
C ALA A 226 -6.14 23.48 6.32
N ASP A 227 -6.82 23.76 7.43
CA ASP A 227 -6.43 23.24 8.74
C ASP A 227 -6.66 21.72 8.80
N VAL A 228 -5.60 21.00 9.17
CA VAL A 228 -5.60 19.52 9.25
C VAL A 228 -5.11 19.12 10.64
N LYS A 229 -6.03 18.56 11.44
CA LYS A 229 -5.76 18.09 12.81
C LYS A 229 -5.22 16.65 12.88
N GLY A 230 -5.46 15.84 11.86
CA GLY A 230 -5.01 14.45 11.80
C GLY A 230 -5.91 13.42 12.50
N TYR A 231 -7.11 13.83 12.94
CA TYR A 231 -8.17 12.94 13.44
C TYR A 231 -9.54 13.44 12.98
N TYR A 232 -10.56 12.58 13.10
CA TYR A 232 -11.94 12.93 12.76
C TYR A 232 -12.67 13.55 13.96
N TYR A 233 -13.22 14.76 13.80
CA TYR A 233 -13.91 15.53 14.84
C TYR A 233 -15.27 16.08 14.36
N GLY A 234 -15.91 15.36 13.43
CA GLY A 234 -17.26 15.66 12.96
C GLY A 234 -17.29 16.57 11.73
N GLN A 235 -18.32 17.40 11.62
CA GLN A 235 -18.64 18.16 10.39
C GLN A 235 -17.57 19.20 10.01
N GLN A 236 -16.80 19.69 10.99
CA GLN A 236 -15.73 20.66 10.76
C GLN A 236 -14.46 20.03 10.19
N THR A 237 -14.35 18.69 10.19
CA THR A 237 -13.21 17.99 9.60
C THR A 237 -13.19 18.17 8.09
N LEU A 238 -12.04 18.54 7.53
CA LEU A 238 -11.84 18.62 6.09
C LEU A 238 -12.00 17.24 5.43
N ASN A 239 -13.08 17.05 4.69
CA ASN A 239 -13.40 15.83 3.95
C ASN A 239 -14.21 16.15 2.68
N SER A 240 -14.62 15.14 1.92
CA SER A 240 -15.60 15.34 0.85
C SER A 240 -17.00 15.11 1.39
N ARG A 241 -17.97 15.94 0.99
CA ARG A 241 -19.39 15.69 1.29
C ARG A 241 -19.90 14.40 0.65
N TYR A 242 -19.36 14.06 -0.52
CA TYR A 242 -19.66 12.81 -1.23
C TYR A 242 -18.96 11.60 -0.60
N HIS A 243 -17.94 11.82 0.23
CA HIS A 243 -17.25 10.72 0.90
C HIS A 243 -16.54 11.20 2.19
N PRO A 244 -17.22 11.13 3.35
CA PRO A 244 -16.75 11.74 4.59
C PRO A 244 -15.49 11.09 5.17
N TYR A 245 -15.18 9.84 4.79
CA TYR A 245 -13.99 9.13 5.28
C TYR A 245 -12.71 9.45 4.50
N LEU A 246 -12.79 10.29 3.47
CA LEU A 246 -11.61 10.85 2.81
C LEU A 246 -10.86 11.89 3.67
N TRP A 247 -11.28 12.13 4.91
CA TRP A 247 -10.61 13.06 5.84
C TRP A 247 -9.14 12.71 6.12
N THR A 248 -8.74 11.45 5.94
CA THR A 248 -7.34 11.01 6.10
C THR A 248 -6.45 11.50 4.97
N ILE A 249 -7.00 11.82 3.78
CA ILE A 249 -6.22 12.17 2.59
C ILE A 249 -5.45 13.50 2.77
N PRO A 250 -6.04 14.59 3.29
CA PRO A 250 -5.27 15.79 3.64
C PRO A 250 -4.15 15.54 4.67
N ALA A 251 -4.41 14.71 5.68
CA ALA A 251 -3.39 14.33 6.67
C ALA A 251 -2.25 13.52 6.04
N GLU A 252 -2.58 12.58 5.16
CA GLU A 252 -1.63 11.80 4.36
C GLU A 252 -0.76 12.68 3.47
N PHE A 253 -1.35 13.68 2.80
CA PHE A 253 -0.60 14.62 1.97
C PHE A 253 0.35 15.47 2.83
N ARG A 254 -0.14 16.10 3.89
CA ARG A 254 0.65 16.96 4.78
C ARG A 254 1.78 16.19 5.46
N GLY A 255 1.51 15.00 5.99
CA GLY A 255 2.51 14.11 6.58
C GLY A 255 3.60 13.72 5.58
N SER A 256 3.22 13.45 4.32
CA SER A 256 4.18 13.16 3.25
C SER A 256 5.13 14.33 2.99
N MET A 257 4.61 15.56 2.95
CA MET A 257 5.44 16.75 2.73
C MET A 257 6.44 16.94 3.86
N VAL A 258 6.05 16.70 5.11
CA VAL A 258 6.96 16.74 6.27
C VAL A 258 8.07 15.71 6.11
N VAL A 259 7.75 14.46 5.72
CA VAL A 259 8.76 13.42 5.48
C VAL A 259 9.73 13.83 4.37
N PHE A 260 9.24 14.37 3.26
CA PHE A 260 10.09 14.81 2.15
C PHE A 260 11.01 15.96 2.53
N VAL A 261 10.49 16.98 3.21
CA VAL A 261 11.29 18.11 3.71
C VAL A 261 12.31 17.64 4.75
N PHE A 262 11.93 16.75 5.66
CA PHE A 262 12.85 16.17 6.63
C PHE A 262 13.98 15.39 5.96
N CYS A 263 13.67 14.53 4.99
CA CYS A 263 14.66 13.77 4.24
C CYS A 263 15.63 14.68 3.47
N LEU A 264 15.12 15.77 2.88
CA LEU A 264 15.94 16.78 2.22
C LEU A 264 16.85 17.51 3.21
N ALA A 265 16.31 18.01 4.32
CA ALA A 265 17.06 18.75 5.33
C ALA A 265 18.14 17.90 6.00
N CYS A 266 17.86 16.61 6.22
CA CYS A 266 18.76 15.69 6.90
C CYS A 266 19.66 14.88 5.94
N CYS A 267 19.66 15.17 4.64
CA CYS A 267 20.39 14.34 3.66
C CYS A 267 21.91 14.39 3.84
N LYS A 268 22.44 15.48 4.43
CA LYS A 268 23.88 15.63 4.74
C LYS A 268 24.25 15.18 6.15
N LEU A 269 23.28 14.86 7.00
CA LEU A 269 23.54 14.40 8.36
C LEU A 269 24.01 12.95 8.39
N SER A 270 24.90 12.62 9.32
CA SER A 270 25.18 11.22 9.67
C SER A 270 23.89 10.51 10.14
N THR A 271 23.85 9.18 10.05
CA THR A 271 22.74 8.36 10.53
C THR A 271 22.36 8.63 11.99
N THR A 272 23.34 8.84 12.87
CA THR A 272 23.11 9.16 14.29
C THR A 272 22.42 10.50 14.45
N HIS A 273 22.98 11.57 13.90
CA HIS A 273 22.41 12.91 13.96
C HIS A 273 21.02 12.98 13.32
N ARG A 274 20.79 12.30 12.20
CA ARG A 274 19.47 12.20 11.58
C ARG A 274 18.46 11.47 12.47
N THR A 275 18.89 10.42 13.17
CA THR A 275 18.03 9.70 14.14
C THR A 275 17.68 10.59 15.34
N ILE A 276 18.65 11.34 15.87
CA ILE A 276 18.42 12.30 16.96
C ILE A 276 17.42 13.38 16.52
N ALA A 277 17.64 13.98 15.34
CA ALA A 277 16.74 14.99 14.78
C ALA A 277 15.31 14.43 14.56
N CYS A 278 15.20 13.17 14.13
CA CYS A 278 13.92 12.49 13.95
C CYS A 278 13.18 12.33 15.29
N TRP A 279 13.85 11.86 16.33
CA TRP A 279 13.25 11.72 17.67
C TRP A 279 12.91 13.04 18.33
N LEU A 280 13.76 14.07 18.14
CA LEU A 280 13.45 15.43 18.59
C LEU A 280 12.16 15.93 17.92
N LEU A 281 12.02 15.75 16.61
CA LEU A 281 10.80 16.15 15.90
C LEU A 281 9.57 15.35 16.38
N ILE A 282 9.70 14.04 16.60
CA ILE A 282 8.63 13.21 17.19
C ILE A 282 8.19 13.80 18.53
N ALA A 283 9.13 14.08 19.45
CA ALA A 283 8.83 14.64 20.76
C ALA A 283 8.12 16.00 20.66
N LEU A 284 8.62 16.89 19.78
CA LEU A 284 7.99 18.19 19.53
C LEU A 284 6.57 18.04 18.96
N CYS A 285 6.33 17.08 18.05
CA CYS A 285 4.99 16.80 17.54
C CYS A 285 4.02 16.34 18.64
N TYR A 286 4.46 15.55 19.63
CA TYR A 286 3.62 15.22 20.79
C TYR A 286 3.35 16.43 21.70
N LEU A 287 4.32 17.35 21.82
CA LEU A 287 4.11 18.60 22.56
C LEU A 287 3.11 19.51 21.85
N TRP A 288 3.13 19.55 20.52
CA TRP A 288 2.25 20.37 19.68
C TRP A 288 0.89 19.74 19.34
N ASP A 289 0.53 18.59 19.93
CA ASP A 289 -0.72 17.88 19.60
C ASP A 289 -0.83 17.52 18.10
N ALA A 290 0.32 17.19 17.47
CA ALA A 290 0.46 16.81 16.08
C ALA A 290 0.82 15.32 15.93
N ALA A 291 0.09 14.46 16.65
CA ALA A 291 0.34 13.02 16.76
C ALA A 291 0.49 12.33 15.40
N TYR A 292 -0.35 12.70 14.42
CA TYR A 292 -0.28 12.12 13.08
C TYR A 292 1.07 12.37 12.40
N VAL A 293 1.67 13.56 12.56
CA VAL A 293 3.02 13.86 12.03
C VAL A 293 4.07 13.04 12.75
N ALA A 294 3.94 12.89 14.08
CA ALA A 294 4.83 12.05 14.87
C ALA A 294 4.84 10.60 14.36
N LEU A 295 3.69 10.06 13.96
CA LEU A 295 3.56 8.72 13.37
C LEU A 295 4.27 8.58 12.03
N PHE A 296 4.13 9.57 11.13
CA PHE A 296 4.92 9.61 9.89
C PHE A 296 6.42 9.59 10.19
N MET A 297 6.87 10.42 11.13
CA MET A 297 8.28 10.50 11.52
C MET A 297 8.75 9.21 12.21
N PHE A 298 7.89 8.55 12.98
CA PHE A 298 8.20 7.23 13.54
C PHE A 298 8.40 6.19 12.42
N GLY A 299 7.62 6.26 11.34
CA GLY A 299 7.85 5.50 10.12
C GLY A 299 9.24 5.75 9.51
N VAL A 300 9.68 7.01 9.45
CA VAL A 300 11.04 7.39 9.02
C VAL A 300 12.11 6.75 9.90
N HIS A 301 11.92 6.78 11.22
CA HIS A 301 12.83 6.13 12.16
C HIS A 301 12.92 4.61 11.92
N LEU A 302 11.79 3.94 11.71
CA LEU A 302 11.76 2.50 11.43
C LEU A 302 12.45 2.18 10.10
N ALA A 303 12.23 2.98 9.05
CA ALA A 303 12.91 2.82 7.76
C ALA A 303 14.43 2.96 7.91
N GLU A 304 14.91 3.98 8.63
CA GLU A 304 16.33 4.18 8.94
C GLU A 304 16.94 2.97 9.66
N ARG A 305 16.22 2.41 10.65
CA ARG A 305 16.65 1.22 11.39
C ARG A 305 16.67 -0.02 10.51
N SER A 306 15.71 -0.18 9.60
CA SER A 306 15.67 -1.32 8.68
C SER A 306 16.89 -1.37 7.76
N LEU A 307 17.36 -0.21 7.30
CA LEU A 307 18.55 -0.06 6.47
C LEU A 307 19.87 -0.30 7.24
N ASN A 308 19.85 -0.24 8.58
CA ASN A 308 21.01 -0.54 9.43
C ASN A 308 21.24 -2.03 9.67
N LYS A 309 20.29 -2.89 9.31
CA LYS A 309 20.50 -4.33 9.42
C LYS A 309 21.52 -4.75 8.35
N PRO A 310 22.61 -5.47 8.70
CA PRO A 310 23.56 -5.95 7.71
C PRO A 310 22.82 -6.80 6.67
N ALA A 311 23.09 -6.57 5.38
CA ALA A 311 22.55 -7.39 4.31
C ALA A 311 22.94 -8.86 4.57
N PRO A 312 22.05 -9.83 4.31
CA PRO A 312 22.47 -11.23 4.31
C PRO A 312 23.64 -11.38 3.34
N GLU A 313 24.75 -11.92 3.83
CA GLU A 313 26.00 -12.09 3.10
C GLU A 313 25.76 -12.91 1.81
N THR A 314 25.60 -12.23 0.67
CA THR A 314 25.49 -12.86 -0.66
C THR A 314 26.78 -12.71 -1.48
N SER A 315 27.86 -12.22 -0.89
CA SER A 315 29.18 -12.18 -1.53
C SER A 315 30.09 -13.17 -0.81
N SER A 316 30.19 -14.39 -1.35
CA SER A 316 31.18 -15.37 -0.90
C SER A 316 32.58 -14.77 -0.95
N PRO A 317 33.38 -14.85 0.13
CA PRO A 317 34.79 -14.48 0.10
C PRO A 317 35.57 -15.39 -0.88
N SER A 318 36.72 -14.93 -1.35
CA SER A 318 37.65 -15.77 -2.12
C SER A 318 38.14 -16.96 -1.26
N PRO A 319 38.42 -18.13 -1.87
CA PRO A 319 38.72 -19.38 -1.14
C PRO A 319 39.96 -19.30 -0.23
N GLU A 320 40.89 -18.39 -0.49
CA GLU A 320 42.08 -18.16 0.36
C GLU A 320 41.77 -17.42 1.67
N ILE A 321 40.74 -16.55 1.67
CA ILE A 321 40.29 -15.82 2.86
C ILE A 321 39.45 -16.74 3.76
N GLU A 322 38.73 -17.69 3.16
CA GLU A 322 37.88 -18.66 3.85
C GLU A 322 38.70 -19.62 4.74
N GLN A 323 39.83 -20.13 4.25
CA GLN A 323 40.68 -21.07 5.01
C GLN A 323 41.35 -20.42 6.24
N LEU A 324 41.83 -19.18 6.13
CA LEU A 324 42.42 -18.45 7.25
C LEU A 324 41.38 -17.99 8.30
N GLN A 325 40.13 -17.77 7.88
CA GLN A 325 39.03 -17.41 8.79
C GLN A 325 38.44 -18.64 9.52
N LEU A 326 38.57 -19.85 8.96
CA LEU A 326 38.01 -21.08 9.54
C LEU A 326 38.70 -21.52 10.85
N GLU A 327 40.02 -21.36 10.97
CA GLU A 327 40.77 -21.83 12.16
C GLU A 327 40.69 -20.88 13.37
N VAL A 328 40.73 -19.57 13.15
CA VAL A 328 40.61 -18.55 14.21
C VAL A 328 39.13 -18.21 14.51
N GLY A 329 38.25 -18.38 13.52
CA GLY A 329 36.84 -18.02 13.59
C GLY A 329 35.96 -19.01 14.37
N ALA A 330 36.22 -20.32 14.36
CA ALA A 330 35.25 -21.31 14.86
C ALA A 330 34.89 -21.20 16.36
N HIS A 331 35.85 -20.81 17.21
CA HIS A 331 35.60 -20.62 18.65
C HIS A 331 34.99 -19.24 18.94
N ALA A 332 35.51 -18.19 18.30
CA ALA A 332 34.97 -16.84 18.39
C ALA A 332 33.55 -16.75 17.82
N GLU A 333 33.25 -17.50 16.76
CA GLU A 333 31.91 -17.64 16.17
C GLU A 333 30.96 -18.38 17.09
N LYS A 334 31.34 -19.49 17.73
CA LYS A 334 30.46 -20.17 18.69
C LYS A 334 30.05 -19.26 19.85
N VAL A 335 30.99 -18.47 20.38
CA VAL A 335 30.74 -17.50 21.45
C VAL A 335 29.92 -16.30 20.94
N ARG A 336 30.25 -15.74 19.76
CA ARG A 336 29.51 -14.66 19.08
C ARG A 336 28.08 -15.10 18.72
N TRP A 337 27.91 -16.34 18.27
CA TRP A 337 26.63 -16.96 17.91
C TRP A 337 25.78 -17.22 19.15
N ARG A 338 26.34 -17.75 20.25
CA ARG A 338 25.61 -17.87 21.52
C ARG A 338 25.18 -16.50 22.07
N ARG A 339 26.08 -15.50 22.02
CA ARG A 339 25.81 -14.13 22.49
C ARG A 339 24.80 -13.41 21.59
N SER A 340 24.87 -13.61 20.27
CA SER A 340 23.90 -13.07 19.32
C SER A 340 22.54 -13.75 19.44
N ARG A 341 22.49 -15.07 19.71
CA ARG A 341 21.23 -15.82 19.89
C ARG A 341 20.54 -15.48 21.21
N LEU A 342 21.27 -15.34 22.31
CA LEU A 342 20.72 -14.81 23.57
C LEU A 342 20.22 -13.37 23.40
N GLY A 343 21.01 -12.50 22.76
CA GLY A 343 20.61 -11.12 22.45
C GLY A 343 19.41 -11.04 21.50
N THR A 344 19.30 -11.96 20.54
CA THR A 344 18.17 -12.04 19.61
C THR A 344 16.91 -12.55 20.31
N GLY A 345 17.02 -13.56 21.16
CA GLY A 345 15.91 -14.06 21.98
C GLY A 345 15.35 -12.98 22.92
N GLY A 346 16.23 -12.25 23.62
CA GLY A 346 15.83 -11.11 24.45
C GLY A 346 15.13 -10.01 23.65
N ARG A 347 15.66 -9.65 22.47
CA ARG A 347 15.02 -8.67 21.58
C ARG A 347 13.64 -9.13 21.09
N TYR A 348 13.47 -10.41 20.79
CA TYR A 348 12.18 -10.96 20.40
C TYR A 348 11.18 -10.97 21.54
N LEU A 349 11.62 -11.28 22.77
CA LEU A 349 10.77 -11.17 23.96
C LEU A 349 10.27 -9.73 24.14
N VAL A 350 11.15 -8.74 24.05
CA VAL A 350 10.76 -7.32 24.12
C VAL A 350 9.79 -6.95 22.99
N ALA A 351 10.02 -7.43 21.77
CA ALA A 351 9.10 -7.21 20.65
C ALA A 351 7.71 -7.83 20.90
N ILE A 352 7.66 -9.04 21.48
CA ILE A 352 6.39 -9.70 21.83
C ILE A 352 5.67 -8.94 22.93
N ILE A 353 6.38 -8.50 23.97
CA ILE A 353 5.80 -7.67 25.04
C ILE A 353 5.25 -6.36 24.45
N ALA A 354 6.02 -5.68 23.59
CA ALA A 354 5.58 -4.47 22.91
C ALA A 354 4.34 -4.72 22.04
N LEU A 355 4.28 -5.85 21.32
CA LEU A 355 3.09 -6.24 20.55
C LEU A 355 1.87 -6.42 21.47
N VAL A 356 2.01 -7.16 22.56
CA VAL A 356 0.91 -7.41 23.51
C VAL A 356 0.41 -6.10 24.12
N VAL A 357 1.32 -5.22 24.55
CA VAL A 357 0.98 -3.89 25.08
C VAL A 357 0.32 -3.03 24.00
N GLY A 358 0.84 -3.03 22.77
CA GLY A 358 0.26 -2.30 21.66
C GLY A 358 -1.15 -2.77 21.32
N VAL A 359 -1.39 -4.07 21.20
CA VAL A 359 -2.73 -4.64 20.94
C VAL A 359 -3.70 -4.32 22.09
N PHE A 360 -3.22 -4.36 23.34
CA PHE A 360 -4.00 -3.95 24.50
C PHE A 360 -4.42 -2.47 24.40
N LEU A 361 -3.48 -1.55 24.15
CA LEU A 361 -3.75 -0.12 24.01
C LEU A 361 -4.65 0.19 22.80
N CYS A 362 -4.56 -0.57 21.70
CA CYS A 362 -5.50 -0.45 20.57
C CYS A 362 -6.94 -0.75 20.95
N SER A 363 -7.16 -1.56 22.00
CA SER A 363 -8.49 -1.89 22.53
C SER A 363 -9.04 -0.79 23.45
N GLN A 364 -8.54 0.45 23.33
CA GLN A 364 -9.00 1.59 24.11
C GLN A 364 -10.49 1.86 23.88
N PRO A 365 -11.31 1.87 24.95
CA PRO A 365 -12.71 2.24 24.85
C PRO A 365 -12.89 3.67 24.33
N HIS A 366 -14.05 3.93 23.74
CA HIS A 366 -14.41 5.30 23.35
C HIS A 366 -14.42 6.23 24.58
N ASN A 367 -14.21 7.52 24.35
CA ASN A 367 -14.06 8.56 25.35
C ASN A 367 -12.93 8.25 26.35
N LEU A 368 -11.82 7.72 25.84
CA LEU A 368 -10.63 7.31 26.60
C LEU A 368 -10.90 6.25 27.70
N GLY A 369 -12.09 5.64 27.73
CA GLY A 369 -12.49 4.75 28.81
C GLY A 369 -12.56 5.41 30.19
N LYS A 370 -12.87 6.71 30.29
CA LYS A 370 -12.99 7.46 31.56
C LYS A 370 -13.90 6.80 32.61
N LYS A 371 -14.98 6.15 32.15
CA LYS A 371 -15.96 5.41 32.98
C LYS A 371 -15.85 3.88 32.83
N GLY A 372 -14.79 3.41 32.19
CA GLY A 372 -14.57 2.00 31.90
C GLY A 372 -13.84 1.24 33.01
N PRO A 373 -13.53 -0.05 32.79
CA PRO A 373 -12.73 -0.83 33.72
C PRO A 373 -11.29 -0.32 33.80
N ASN A 374 -10.59 -0.63 34.90
CA ASN A 374 -9.15 -0.38 35.01
C ASN A 374 -8.39 -1.12 33.89
N PRO A 375 -7.31 -0.56 33.33
CA PRO A 375 -6.61 0.68 33.72
C PRO A 375 -7.05 1.96 32.98
N TRP A 376 -8.11 1.92 32.16
CA TRP A 376 -8.48 3.03 31.27
C TRP A 376 -8.70 4.38 31.96
N PRO A 377 -9.38 4.46 33.13
CA PRO A 377 -9.52 5.73 33.84
C PRO A 377 -8.18 6.36 34.23
N VAL A 378 -7.17 5.55 34.57
CA VAL A 378 -5.82 6.02 34.91
C VAL A 378 -5.08 6.49 33.65
N LEU A 379 -5.12 5.71 32.58
CA LEU A 379 -4.51 6.09 31.29
C LEU A 379 -5.13 7.37 30.71
N SER A 380 -6.44 7.58 30.90
CA SER A 380 -7.11 8.81 30.46
C SER A 380 -6.58 10.07 31.16
N LYS A 381 -6.17 9.96 32.43
CA LYS A 381 -5.58 11.06 33.21
C LYS A 381 -4.12 11.31 32.84
N ALA A 382 -3.44 10.30 32.31
CA ALA A 382 -2.05 10.42 31.86
C ALA A 382 -1.89 11.11 30.49
N VAL A 383 -3.00 11.33 29.76
CA VAL A 383 -2.98 12.18 28.55
C VAL A 383 -2.77 13.65 28.96
N PRO A 384 -1.76 14.34 28.41
CA PRO A 384 -1.47 15.72 28.78
C PRO A 384 -2.66 16.67 28.67
N SER A 385 -2.75 17.64 29.60
CA SER A 385 -3.89 18.58 29.67
C SER A 385 -3.93 19.59 28.53
N TRP A 386 -2.78 19.86 27.88
CA TRP A 386 -2.66 20.79 26.75
C TRP A 386 -3.01 20.16 25.39
N TRP A 387 -3.46 18.90 25.36
CA TRP A 387 -3.99 18.31 24.12
C TRP A 387 -5.41 18.81 23.90
N HIS A 388 -5.57 19.69 22.91
CA HIS A 388 -6.76 20.52 22.72
C HIS A 388 -7.84 19.87 21.85
N GLY A 389 -7.59 18.69 21.28
CA GLY A 389 -8.47 18.03 20.32
C GLY A 389 -9.78 17.40 20.84
N GLY A 390 -10.29 17.84 21.98
CA GLY A 390 -11.43 17.19 22.64
C GLY A 390 -11.16 15.71 22.96
N ASP A 391 -12.20 14.92 23.19
CA ASP A 391 -12.01 13.49 23.46
C ASP A 391 -11.51 12.74 22.21
N GLN A 392 -11.94 13.13 20.99
CA GLN A 392 -11.53 12.47 19.75
C GLN A 392 -10.03 12.61 19.48
N GLY A 393 -9.46 13.80 19.64
CA GLY A 393 -8.02 14.02 19.46
C GLY A 393 -7.20 13.40 20.59
N ARG A 394 -7.66 13.51 21.85
CA ARG A 394 -6.97 12.96 23.02
C ARG A 394 -6.88 11.43 22.99
N GLU A 395 -7.84 10.75 22.38
CA GLU A 395 -7.77 9.30 22.19
C GLU A 395 -6.53 8.88 21.38
N HIS A 396 -6.12 9.68 20.40
CA HIS A 396 -4.97 9.37 19.54
C HIS A 396 -3.63 9.42 20.28
N PHE A 397 -3.55 9.97 21.50
CA PHE A 397 -2.34 9.91 22.31
C PHE A 397 -1.89 8.45 22.55
N TRP A 398 -2.78 7.60 23.08
CA TRP A 398 -2.46 6.20 23.34
C TRP A 398 -2.55 5.32 22.10
N LEU A 399 -3.47 5.63 21.17
CA LEU A 399 -3.61 4.85 19.94
C LEU A 399 -2.37 5.01 19.03
N SER A 400 -1.78 6.21 18.99
CA SER A 400 -0.54 6.43 18.24
C SER A 400 0.65 5.67 18.83
N ILE A 401 0.78 5.64 20.16
CA ILE A 401 1.77 4.81 20.87
C ILE A 401 1.52 3.32 20.60
N ALA A 402 0.26 2.89 20.63
CA ALA A 402 -0.14 1.51 20.35
C ALA A 402 0.29 1.08 18.94
N ALA A 403 -0.02 1.91 17.93
CA ALA A 403 0.37 1.69 16.55
C ALA A 403 1.90 1.62 16.41
N ALA A 404 2.64 2.53 17.06
CA ALA A 404 4.09 2.54 17.06
C ALA A 404 4.69 1.25 17.62
N LEU A 405 4.17 0.75 18.75
CA LEU A 405 4.62 -0.49 19.37
C LEU A 405 4.36 -1.71 18.47
N ILE A 406 3.19 -1.78 17.83
CA ILE A 406 2.84 -2.89 16.93
C ILE A 406 3.77 -2.94 15.72
N VAL A 407 3.93 -1.82 15.01
CA VAL A 407 4.78 -1.79 13.80
C VAL A 407 6.24 -2.02 14.17
N TRP A 408 6.70 -1.47 15.29
CA TRP A 408 8.06 -1.70 15.81
C TRP A 408 8.31 -3.17 16.18
N ALA A 409 7.33 -3.84 16.79
CA ALA A 409 7.42 -5.25 17.12
C ALA A 409 7.54 -6.12 15.86
N LEU A 410 6.72 -5.85 14.84
CA LEU A 410 6.77 -6.54 13.55
C LEU A 410 8.12 -6.33 12.84
N GLU A 411 8.66 -5.12 12.86
CA GLU A 411 9.97 -4.81 12.26
C GLU A 411 11.14 -5.45 13.04
N THR A 412 10.97 -5.66 14.36
CA THR A 412 12.02 -6.22 15.22
C THR A 412 12.03 -7.75 15.22
N CYS A 413 10.88 -8.41 15.02
CA CYS A 413 10.74 -9.86 15.09
C CYS A 413 10.21 -10.42 13.75
N PRO A 414 11.10 -10.78 12.79
CA PRO A 414 10.72 -11.34 11.49
C PRO A 414 9.78 -12.57 11.53
N PRO A 415 9.84 -13.47 12.54
CA PRO A 415 8.85 -14.53 12.67
C PRO A 415 7.39 -14.04 12.73
N LEU A 416 7.14 -12.86 13.30
CA LEU A 416 5.80 -12.26 13.35
C LEU A 416 5.32 -11.78 11.97
N GLN A 417 6.23 -11.61 11.00
CA GLN A 417 5.90 -11.20 9.64
C GLN A 417 5.39 -12.37 8.78
N ARG A 418 5.57 -13.62 9.21
CA ARG A 418 5.22 -14.82 8.41
C ARG A 418 3.76 -14.84 7.92
N PRO A 419 2.75 -14.54 8.74
CA PRO A 419 1.35 -14.50 8.27
C PRO A 419 1.13 -13.43 7.20
N PHE A 420 1.87 -12.31 7.26
CA PHE A 420 1.77 -11.22 6.30
C PHE A 420 2.40 -11.56 4.94
N ASN A 421 3.27 -12.58 4.88
CA ASN A 421 3.91 -13.04 3.65
C ASN A 421 3.10 -14.10 2.89
N TRP A 422 1.95 -14.53 3.42
CA TRP A 422 1.06 -15.45 2.71
C TRP A 422 0.41 -14.80 1.49
N GLY A 423 0.07 -15.61 0.48
CA GLY A 423 -0.49 -15.10 -0.77
C GLY A 423 -1.80 -14.32 -0.61
N PHE A 424 -2.68 -14.78 0.29
CA PHE A 424 -3.89 -14.03 0.64
C PHE A 424 -3.58 -12.69 1.33
N SER A 425 -2.61 -12.65 2.24
CA SER A 425 -2.17 -11.42 2.90
C SER A 425 -1.59 -10.40 1.93
N GLN A 426 -0.82 -10.87 0.94
CA GLN A 426 -0.30 -10.04 -0.16
C GLN A 426 -1.43 -9.52 -1.05
N TYR A 427 -2.46 -10.33 -1.30
CA TYR A 427 -3.66 -9.90 -2.00
C TYR A 427 -4.41 -8.81 -1.24
N VAL A 428 -4.68 -9.01 0.05
CA VAL A 428 -5.32 -8.02 0.92
C VAL A 428 -4.51 -6.72 0.96
N GLY A 429 -3.18 -6.81 1.03
CA GLY A 429 -2.28 -5.66 1.01
C GLY A 429 -2.31 -4.86 -0.29
N LYS A 430 -2.43 -5.54 -1.43
CA LYS A 430 -2.60 -4.92 -2.75
C LYS A 430 -3.91 -4.13 -2.86
N LEU A 431 -4.96 -4.58 -2.17
CA LEU A 431 -6.28 -3.95 -2.19
C LEU A 431 -6.49 -2.88 -1.11
N SER A 432 -5.49 -2.63 -0.24
CA SER A 432 -5.66 -1.84 0.98
C SER A 432 -6.37 -0.50 0.78
N PHE A 433 -5.98 0.25 -0.26
CA PHE A 433 -6.55 1.57 -0.53
C PHE A 433 -7.98 1.45 -1.09
N GLY A 434 -8.23 0.47 -1.95
CA GLY A 434 -9.58 0.16 -2.43
C GLY A 434 -10.51 -0.28 -1.30
N LEU A 435 -10.03 -1.11 -0.37
CA LEU A 435 -10.80 -1.53 0.82
C LEU A 435 -11.15 -0.31 1.68
N TYR A 436 -10.17 0.55 1.96
CA TYR A 436 -10.36 1.76 2.74
C TYR A 436 -11.35 2.73 2.09
N VAL A 437 -11.30 2.93 0.77
CA VAL A 437 -12.14 3.94 0.12
C VAL A 437 -13.51 3.40 -0.28
N MET A 438 -13.62 2.15 -0.73
CA MET A 438 -14.89 1.65 -1.29
C MET A 438 -15.88 1.14 -0.25
N HIS A 439 -15.45 0.82 0.97
CA HIS A 439 -16.32 0.16 1.94
C HIS A 439 -17.58 0.96 2.29
N LEU A 440 -17.50 2.29 2.44
CA LEU A 440 -18.68 3.11 2.72
C LEU A 440 -19.72 3.03 1.60
N LEU A 441 -19.27 3.08 0.34
CA LEU A 441 -20.17 3.01 -0.81
C LEU A 441 -20.86 1.64 -0.86
N VAL A 442 -20.13 0.57 -0.58
CA VAL A 442 -20.72 -0.78 -0.49
C VAL A 442 -21.68 -0.89 0.70
N VAL A 443 -21.37 -0.26 1.84
CA VAL A 443 -22.30 -0.22 2.99
C VAL A 443 -23.61 0.47 2.58
N ARG A 444 -23.55 1.70 2.06
CA ARG A 444 -24.76 2.46 1.71
C ARG A 444 -25.54 1.85 0.55
N SER A 445 -24.88 1.23 -0.43
CA SER A 445 -25.56 0.66 -1.59
C SER A 445 -26.08 -0.76 -1.38
N PHE A 446 -25.32 -1.61 -0.68
CA PHE A 446 -25.64 -3.04 -0.58
C PHE A 446 -26.06 -3.44 0.83
N TRP A 447 -25.33 -3.01 1.86
CA TRP A 447 -25.62 -3.40 3.24
C TRP A 447 -26.94 -2.85 3.74
N ASP A 448 -27.11 -1.53 3.67
CA ASP A 448 -28.28 -0.81 4.19
C ASP A 448 -29.53 -1.03 3.33
N GLY A 449 -29.37 -1.51 2.09
CA GLY A 449 -30.46 -1.78 1.15
C GLY A 449 -30.70 -3.28 0.93
N PRO A 450 -30.22 -3.85 -0.19
CA PRO A 450 -30.50 -5.24 -0.58
C PRO A 450 -30.18 -6.29 0.50
N LEU A 451 -29.03 -6.20 1.17
CA LEU A 451 -28.65 -7.19 2.19
C LEU A 451 -29.48 -7.05 3.45
N ASN A 452 -29.93 -5.85 3.79
CA ASN A 452 -30.87 -5.67 4.89
C ASN A 452 -32.21 -6.35 4.61
N GLN A 453 -32.72 -6.21 3.38
CA GLN A 453 -33.95 -6.88 2.94
C GLN A 453 -33.78 -8.40 2.95
N LEU A 454 -32.66 -8.91 2.43
CA LEU A 454 -32.34 -10.33 2.47
C LEU A 454 -32.27 -10.87 3.91
N ARG A 455 -31.69 -10.11 4.84
CA ARG A 455 -31.66 -10.51 6.26
C ARG A 455 -33.04 -10.60 6.88
N SER A 456 -33.90 -9.63 6.59
CA SER A 456 -35.28 -9.63 7.07
C SER A 456 -36.07 -10.82 6.54
N TRP A 457 -35.84 -11.20 5.28
CA TRP A 457 -36.45 -12.39 4.68
C TRP A 457 -35.95 -13.69 5.32
N LEU A 458 -34.65 -13.77 5.64
CA LEU A 458 -34.03 -14.90 6.33
C LEU A 458 -34.31 -14.95 7.85
N GLY A 459 -35.14 -14.05 8.39
CA GLY A 459 -35.59 -14.08 9.79
C GLY A 459 -34.69 -13.37 10.81
N ASN A 460 -33.83 -12.44 10.39
CA ASN A 460 -33.01 -11.53 11.25
C ASN A 460 -32.15 -12.18 12.36
N GLY A 461 -31.98 -13.51 12.35
CA GLY A 461 -31.15 -14.21 13.31
C GLY A 461 -29.65 -14.06 13.05
N GLN A 462 -28.83 -14.52 13.99
CA GLN A 462 -27.35 -14.46 13.88
C GLN A 462 -26.81 -15.19 12.63
N LYS A 463 -27.43 -16.31 12.23
CA LYS A 463 -27.06 -17.03 11.00
C LYS A 463 -27.28 -16.18 9.74
N SER A 464 -28.40 -15.48 9.67
CA SER A 464 -28.73 -14.54 8.59
C SER A 464 -27.73 -13.39 8.53
N TYR A 465 -27.35 -12.85 9.70
CA TYR A 465 -26.32 -11.83 9.80
C TYR A 465 -24.95 -12.34 9.30
N CYS A 466 -24.49 -13.50 9.76
CA CYS A 466 -23.22 -14.08 9.32
C CYS A 466 -23.21 -14.33 7.79
N PHE A 467 -24.30 -14.88 7.25
CA PHE A 467 -24.42 -15.15 5.82
C PHE A 467 -24.33 -13.87 4.97
N THR A 468 -25.12 -12.86 5.33
CA THR A 468 -25.10 -11.57 4.62
C THR A 468 -23.82 -10.77 4.85
N TYR A 469 -23.14 -10.94 5.99
CA TYR A 469 -21.80 -10.38 6.21
C TYR A 469 -20.76 -10.98 5.26
N VAL A 470 -20.79 -12.29 5.02
CA VAL A 470 -19.89 -12.93 4.04
C VAL A 470 -20.12 -12.35 2.65
N ILE A 471 -21.39 -12.21 2.22
CA ILE A 471 -21.73 -11.56 0.94
C ILE A 471 -21.23 -10.11 0.91
N PHE A 472 -21.47 -9.34 1.97
CA PHE A 472 -20.98 -7.98 2.09
C PHE A 472 -19.45 -7.89 1.93
N MET A 473 -18.70 -8.75 2.61
CA MET A 473 -17.24 -8.77 2.50
C MET A 473 -16.81 -9.11 1.07
N LEU A 474 -17.43 -10.09 0.41
CA LEU A 474 -17.12 -10.41 -1.00
C LEU A 474 -17.36 -9.21 -1.94
N LEU A 475 -18.43 -8.45 -1.71
CA LEU A 475 -18.73 -7.21 -2.45
C LEU A 475 -17.70 -6.10 -2.18
N VAL A 476 -17.26 -5.94 -0.93
CA VAL A 476 -16.22 -4.97 -0.56
C VAL A 476 -14.89 -5.32 -1.26
N PHE A 477 -14.48 -6.59 -1.22
CA PHE A 477 -13.27 -7.06 -1.91
C PHE A 477 -13.38 -6.89 -3.43
N TRP A 478 -14.56 -7.13 -4.01
CA TRP A 478 -14.82 -6.91 -5.43
C TRP A 478 -14.68 -5.41 -5.78
N ALA A 479 -15.38 -4.53 -5.07
CA ALA A 479 -15.31 -3.09 -5.30
C ALA A 479 -13.87 -2.57 -5.14
N ALA A 480 -13.14 -3.05 -4.13
CA ALA A 480 -11.75 -2.72 -3.90
C ALA A 480 -10.81 -3.17 -5.04
N ASP A 481 -11.05 -4.36 -5.62
CA ASP A 481 -10.27 -4.87 -6.76
C ASP A 481 -10.41 -3.96 -7.99
N TYR A 482 -11.65 -3.59 -8.33
CA TYR A 482 -11.93 -2.70 -9.46
C TYR A 482 -11.37 -1.31 -9.23
N PHE A 483 -11.58 -0.76 -8.03
CA PHE A 483 -10.99 0.53 -7.67
C PHE A 483 -9.47 0.52 -7.77
N THR A 484 -8.82 -0.57 -7.35
CA THR A 484 -7.36 -0.73 -7.46
C THR A 484 -6.89 -0.75 -8.92
N ARG A 485 -7.70 -1.24 -9.86
CA ARG A 485 -7.38 -1.17 -11.30
C ARG A 485 -7.43 0.27 -11.79
N VAL A 486 -8.45 1.02 -11.41
CA VAL A 486 -8.57 2.45 -11.73
C VAL A 486 -7.42 3.25 -11.11
N ASP A 487 -7.10 3.00 -9.84
CA ASP A 487 -6.00 3.66 -9.12
C ASP A 487 -4.65 3.47 -9.84
N ARG A 488 -4.41 2.30 -10.45
CA ARG A 488 -3.21 2.08 -11.29
C ARG A 488 -3.18 2.99 -12.51
N HIS A 489 -4.32 3.26 -13.13
CA HIS A 489 -4.40 4.20 -14.25
C HIS A 489 -4.13 5.64 -13.78
N ILE A 490 -4.63 6.03 -12.61
CA ILE A 490 -4.34 7.35 -12.01
C ILE A 490 -2.86 7.50 -11.70
N ILE A 491 -2.22 6.46 -11.14
CA ILE A 491 -0.78 6.44 -10.91
C ILE A 491 0.01 6.53 -12.23
N ALA A 492 -0.42 5.80 -13.26
CA ALA A 492 0.19 5.85 -14.58
C ALA A 492 0.06 7.22 -15.22
N PHE A 493 -1.10 7.87 -15.08
CA PHE A 493 -1.36 9.23 -15.51
C PHE A 493 -0.41 10.23 -14.83
N GLY A 494 -0.24 10.14 -13.51
CA GLY A 494 0.71 10.99 -12.78
C GLY A 494 2.16 10.83 -13.26
N ARG A 495 2.60 9.59 -13.57
CA ARG A 495 3.94 9.34 -14.15
C ARG A 495 4.05 9.85 -15.59
N TRP A 496 2.98 9.72 -16.37
CA TRP A 496 2.95 10.25 -17.73
C TRP A 496 3.06 11.78 -17.72
N LEU A 497 2.32 12.45 -16.85
CA LEU A 497 2.35 13.90 -16.73
C LEU A 497 3.74 14.37 -16.33
N GLU A 498 4.33 13.76 -15.30
CA GLU A 498 5.71 14.04 -14.87
C GLU A 498 6.71 13.93 -16.02
N ARG A 499 6.69 12.83 -16.80
CA ARG A 499 7.59 12.66 -17.95
C ARG A 499 7.42 13.71 -19.05
N LYS A 500 6.23 14.32 -19.14
CA LYS A 500 5.95 15.40 -20.10
C LYS A 500 6.33 16.78 -19.56
N THR A 501 6.33 16.96 -18.25
CA THR A 501 6.57 18.27 -17.61
C THR A 501 8.00 18.45 -17.08
N PHE A 502 8.67 17.36 -16.69
CA PHE A 502 10.04 17.43 -16.18
C PHE A 502 11.02 17.50 -17.35
N THR A 503 12.01 18.37 -17.24
CA THR A 503 13.08 18.60 -18.23
C THR A 503 14.31 17.77 -17.95
#